data_AF-A0A0N8STR3-F1
#
_entry.id   AF-A0A0N8STR3-F1
#
_cell.length_a   1.000
_cell.length_b   1.000
_cell.length_c   1.000
_cell.angle_alpha   90.00
_cell.angle_beta   90.00
_cell.angle_gamma   90.00
#
_symmetry.space_group_name_H-M   'P 1'
#
loop_
_entity.id
_entity.type
_entity.pdbx_description
1 polymer ?
#
loop_
_entity_poly.entity_id
_entity_poly.type
_entity_poly.pdbx_seq_one_letter_code
_entity_poly.pdbx_strand_id
1 'polypeptide(L)'
;MHERVGWHSELYIDSRELAEIETRLHKLPAISIDHLGLSAEGLPVLLRLAERGVRIKACGFGRVDFPVREALRDINAANPNALMFGTDLPSTRAPRPFQADDIELLIDALGEKDAQRAMWDNAASFYRLP
;
A
#
# COMPACT_ATOMS: atom_id res chain seq x y z
N MET A 1 13.33 -17.80 4.86
CA MET A 1 12.08 -17.70 5.65
C MET A 1 10.88 -17.94 4.77
N HIS A 2 10.64 -17.14 3.72
CA HIS A 2 9.52 -17.35 2.81
C HIS A 2 9.46 -18.76 2.20
N GLU A 3 10.56 -19.29 1.68
CA GLU A 3 10.61 -20.65 1.10
C GLU A 3 10.29 -21.77 2.09
N ARG A 4 10.42 -21.52 3.40
CA ARG A 4 10.23 -22.55 4.45
C ARG A 4 8.89 -22.47 5.15
N VAL A 5 8.38 -21.26 5.36
CA VAL A 5 7.17 -21.00 6.16
C VAL A 5 6.22 -20.01 5.50
N GLY A 6 6.53 -19.57 4.28
CA GLY A 6 5.69 -18.68 3.48
C GLY A 6 5.67 -17.21 3.93
N TRP A 7 6.39 -16.79 4.96
CA TRP A 7 6.25 -15.42 5.48
C TRP A 7 6.64 -14.34 4.47
N HIS A 8 5.90 -13.23 4.47
CA HIS A 8 6.20 -12.02 3.73
C HIS A 8 6.91 -10.98 4.62
N SER A 9 7.46 -9.94 4.00
CA SER A 9 8.03 -8.79 4.70
C SER A 9 7.10 -7.59 4.59
N GLU A 10 6.99 -6.80 5.65
CA GLU A 10 6.24 -5.53 5.65
C GLU A 10 7.21 -4.42 6.04
N LEU A 11 7.28 -3.37 5.23
CA LEU A 11 8.22 -2.26 5.45
C LEU A 11 7.46 -0.99 5.77
N TYR A 12 7.71 -0.47 6.97
CA TYR A 12 7.50 0.92 7.30
C TYR A 12 8.75 1.71 6.88
N ILE A 13 8.67 2.39 5.74
CA ILE A 13 9.79 3.14 5.16
C ILE A 13 9.26 4.37 4.43
N ASP A 14 10.03 5.44 4.46
CA ASP A 14 9.78 6.60 3.62
C ASP A 14 10.13 6.28 2.16
N SER A 15 9.23 6.58 1.23
CA SER A 15 9.40 6.25 -0.18
C SER A 15 10.65 6.86 -0.81
N ARG A 16 11.19 7.95 -0.23
CA ARG A 16 12.46 8.57 -0.65
C ARG A 16 13.64 7.61 -0.56
N GLU A 17 13.60 6.67 0.37
CA GLU A 17 14.67 5.69 0.60
C GLU A 17 14.51 4.44 -0.29
N LEU A 18 13.36 4.25 -0.95
CA LEU A 18 13.08 3.03 -1.72
C LEU A 18 14.02 2.86 -2.93
N ALA A 19 14.45 3.96 -3.56
CA ALA A 19 15.31 3.91 -4.74
C ALA A 19 16.65 3.21 -4.46
N GLU A 20 17.24 3.44 -3.29
CA GLU A 20 18.52 2.85 -2.89
C GLU A 20 18.43 1.34 -2.66
N ILE A 21 17.25 0.85 -2.28
CA ILE A 21 17.01 -0.56 -1.96
C ILE A 21 16.16 -1.31 -3.00
N GLU A 22 15.70 -0.65 -4.06
CA GLU A 22 14.78 -1.21 -5.08
C GLU A 22 15.27 -2.56 -5.62
N THR A 23 16.58 -2.67 -5.93
CA THR A 23 17.19 -3.92 -6.41
C THR A 23 17.14 -5.06 -5.38
N ARG A 24 17.20 -4.75 -4.08
CA ARG A 24 17.06 -5.76 -3.02
C ARG A 24 15.60 -6.16 -2.85
N LEU A 25 14.69 -5.20 -2.90
CA LEU A 25 13.25 -5.45 -2.81
C LEU A 25 12.78 -6.39 -3.93
N HIS A 26 13.30 -6.24 -5.15
CA HIS A 26 13.00 -7.15 -6.27
C HIS A 26 13.40 -8.62 -6.02
N LYS A 27 14.29 -8.90 -5.08
CA LYS A 27 14.72 -10.27 -4.77
C LYS A 27 13.87 -10.94 -3.69
N LEU A 28 13.03 -10.18 -2.97
CA LEU A 28 12.17 -10.76 -1.95
C LEU A 28 10.87 -11.24 -2.59
N PRO A 29 10.37 -12.43 -2.20
CA PRO A 29 9.26 -13.08 -2.89
C PRO A 29 7.88 -12.48 -2.56
N ALA A 30 7.73 -11.83 -1.40
CA ALA A 30 6.48 -11.20 -0.99
C ALA A 30 6.78 -10.03 -0.05
N ILE A 31 6.39 -8.83 -0.46
CA ILE A 31 6.60 -7.60 0.30
C ILE A 31 5.33 -6.74 0.29
N SER A 32 5.07 -6.05 1.39
CA SER A 32 4.22 -4.87 1.44
C SER A 32 4.95 -3.62 1.93
N ILE A 33 4.55 -2.44 1.42
CA ILE A 33 4.98 -1.12 1.90
C ILE A 33 3.82 -0.46 2.64
N ASP A 34 4.09 0.07 3.83
CA ASP A 34 3.08 0.71 4.67
C ASP A 34 2.75 2.15 4.22
N HIS A 35 1.53 2.59 4.53
CA HIS A 35 1.08 3.99 4.49
C HIS A 35 1.34 4.74 3.17
N LEU A 36 1.10 4.08 2.03
CA LEU A 36 1.34 4.65 0.70
C LEU A 36 2.78 5.19 0.50
N GLY A 37 3.75 4.75 1.30
CA GLY A 37 5.14 5.20 1.20
C GLY A 37 5.41 6.61 1.75
N LEU A 38 4.48 7.26 2.47
CA LEU A 38 4.68 8.52 3.22
C LEU A 38 4.95 9.80 2.41
N SER A 39 5.90 9.81 1.46
CA SER A 39 6.36 11.03 0.76
C SER A 39 6.10 11.01 -0.75
N ALA A 40 5.73 12.17 -1.28
CA ALA A 40 5.39 12.39 -2.69
C ALA A 40 6.59 12.13 -3.61
N GLU A 41 7.77 12.51 -3.15
CA GLU A 41 9.04 12.39 -3.87
C GLU A 41 9.33 10.95 -4.32
N GLY A 42 8.98 9.96 -3.50
CA GLY A 42 9.21 8.55 -3.82
C GLY A 42 8.03 7.84 -4.50
N LEU A 43 6.92 8.53 -4.81
CA LEU A 43 5.79 7.93 -5.54
C LEU A 43 6.21 7.26 -6.86
N PRO A 44 7.10 7.82 -7.69
CA PRO A 44 7.53 7.15 -8.92
C PRO A 44 8.21 5.79 -8.68
N VAL A 45 8.95 5.65 -7.57
CA VAL A 45 9.57 4.37 -7.19
C VAL A 45 8.51 3.41 -6.66
N LEU A 46 7.59 3.91 -5.85
CA LEU A 46 6.48 3.12 -5.30
C LEU A 46 5.59 2.53 -6.41
N LEU A 47 5.26 3.32 -7.43
CA LEU A 47 4.50 2.87 -8.59
C LEU A 47 5.24 1.78 -9.37
N ARG A 48 6.54 1.95 -9.61
CA ARG A 48 7.36 0.89 -10.23
C ARG A 48 7.33 -0.39 -9.42
N LEU A 49 7.42 -0.32 -8.10
CA LEU A 49 7.31 -1.49 -7.22
C LEU A 49 5.92 -2.15 -7.30
N ALA A 50 4.85 -1.35 -7.37
CA ALA A 50 3.48 -1.85 -7.54
C ALA A 50 3.31 -2.63 -8.85
N GLU A 51 3.87 -2.13 -9.96
CA GLU A 51 3.90 -2.83 -11.26
C GLU A 51 4.59 -4.20 -11.16
N ARG A 52 5.62 -4.34 -10.31
CA ARG A 52 6.28 -5.63 -10.04
C ARG A 52 5.53 -6.52 -9.04
N GLY A 53 4.38 -6.09 -8.54
CA GLY A 53 3.55 -6.88 -7.62
C GLY A 53 3.86 -6.71 -6.13
N VAL A 54 4.66 -5.70 -5.76
CA VAL A 54 4.77 -5.30 -4.34
C VAL A 54 3.42 -4.77 -3.88
N ARG A 55 2.95 -5.22 -2.71
CA ARG A 55 1.69 -4.75 -2.13
C ARG A 55 1.91 -3.40 -1.44
N ILE A 56 0.89 -2.57 -1.41
CA ILE A 56 0.93 -1.25 -0.79
C ILE A 56 -0.27 -1.13 0.13
N LYS A 57 -0.02 -0.78 1.39
CA LYS A 57 -1.12 -0.55 2.33
C LYS A 57 -1.73 0.82 2.08
N ALA A 58 -3.00 0.83 1.71
CA ALA A 58 -3.86 2.01 1.66
C ALA A 58 -4.35 2.33 3.08
N CYS A 59 -3.46 2.92 3.88
CA CYS A 59 -3.72 3.30 5.26
C CYS A 59 -2.91 4.54 5.64
N GLY A 60 -3.15 5.11 6.83
CA GLY A 60 -2.34 6.24 7.31
C GLY A 60 -2.45 7.49 6.46
N PHE A 61 -3.59 7.72 5.80
CA PHE A 61 -3.83 8.84 4.87
C PHE A 61 -3.55 10.22 5.49
N GLY A 62 -3.64 10.38 6.80
CA GLY A 62 -3.28 11.60 7.50
C GLY A 62 -1.77 11.88 7.63
N ARG A 63 -0.89 10.98 7.16
CA ARG A 63 0.57 11.06 7.28
C ARG A 63 1.27 11.55 6.02
N VAL A 64 0.59 11.48 4.87
CA VAL A 64 1.22 11.72 3.58
C VAL A 64 1.23 13.20 3.23
N ASP A 65 2.16 13.60 2.36
CA ASP A 65 2.31 14.97 1.85
C ASP A 65 1.77 15.14 0.42
N PHE A 66 0.97 14.18 -0.06
CA PHE A 66 0.38 14.16 -1.40
C PHE A 66 -1.13 13.89 -1.39
N PRO A 67 -1.82 14.22 -2.50
CA PRO A 67 -3.23 13.87 -2.69
C PRO A 67 -3.45 12.35 -2.72
N VAL A 68 -4.14 11.82 -1.70
CA VAL A 68 -4.36 10.37 -1.53
C VAL A 68 -5.18 9.77 -2.68
N ARG A 69 -6.22 10.50 -3.14
CA ARG A 69 -7.14 10.02 -4.18
C ARG A 69 -6.40 9.70 -5.48
N GLU A 70 -5.48 10.56 -5.87
CA GLU A 70 -4.63 10.44 -7.06
C GLU A 70 -3.65 9.28 -6.89
N ALA A 71 -2.96 9.19 -5.74
CA ALA A 71 -2.05 8.08 -5.46
C ALA A 71 -2.76 6.71 -5.50
N LEU A 72 -3.97 6.60 -4.95
CA LEU A 72 -4.76 5.37 -5.02
C LEU A 72 -5.08 4.98 -6.47
N ARG A 73 -5.48 5.95 -7.30
CA ARG A 73 -5.76 5.73 -8.73
C ARG A 73 -4.53 5.27 -9.49
N ASP A 74 -3.40 5.95 -9.28
CA ASP A 74 -2.15 5.63 -9.98
C ASP A 74 -1.63 4.25 -9.59
N ILE A 75 -1.66 3.90 -8.30
CA ILE A 75 -1.26 2.57 -7.83
C ILE A 75 -2.20 1.48 -8.39
N ASN A 76 -3.51 1.71 -8.36
CA ASN A 76 -4.48 0.75 -8.89
C ASN A 76 -4.33 0.59 -10.42
N ALA A 77 -4.05 1.66 -11.15
CA ALA A 77 -3.78 1.63 -12.58
C ALA A 77 -2.49 0.87 -12.90
N ALA A 78 -1.44 1.04 -12.08
CA ALA A 78 -0.21 0.28 -12.20
C ALA A 78 -0.42 -1.21 -11.95
N ASN A 79 -1.21 -1.56 -10.92
CA ASN A 79 -1.57 -2.93 -10.61
C ASN A 79 -2.84 -2.98 -9.71
N PRO A 80 -3.99 -3.48 -10.21
CA PRO A 80 -5.23 -3.56 -9.42
C PRO A 80 -5.13 -4.47 -8.19
N ASN A 81 -4.10 -5.31 -8.12
CA ASN A 81 -3.85 -6.18 -6.99
C ASN A 81 -2.93 -5.54 -5.94
N ALA A 82 -2.34 -4.36 -6.17
CA ALA A 82 -1.32 -3.82 -5.28
C ALA A 82 -1.89 -3.31 -3.94
N LEU A 83 -3.05 -2.64 -3.97
CA LEU A 83 -3.60 -1.96 -2.79
C LEU A 83 -4.21 -2.94 -1.78
N MET A 84 -3.92 -2.71 -0.50
CA MET A 84 -4.56 -3.39 0.64
C MET A 84 -4.97 -2.34 1.67
N PHE A 85 -6.27 -2.15 1.88
CA PHE A 85 -6.77 -1.15 2.83
C PHE A 85 -6.55 -1.58 4.27
N GLY A 86 -6.30 -0.61 5.14
CA GLY A 86 -6.28 -0.80 6.59
C GLY A 86 -6.53 0.52 7.31
N THR A 87 -7.08 0.46 8.52
CA THR A 87 -7.40 1.68 9.27
C THR A 87 -6.17 2.31 9.93
N ASP A 88 -5.09 1.55 10.17
CA ASP A 88 -3.95 2.02 10.96
C ASP A 88 -4.37 2.56 12.35
N LEU A 89 -5.45 2.02 12.95
CA LEU A 89 -5.83 2.36 14.33
C LEU A 89 -4.81 1.80 15.33
N PRO A 90 -4.49 2.52 16.43
CA PRO A 90 -5.08 3.80 16.88
C PRO A 90 -4.39 5.06 16.30
N SER A 91 -3.67 4.95 15.18
CA SER A 91 -3.07 6.06 14.42
C SER A 91 -2.07 6.92 15.19
N THR A 92 -1.33 6.31 16.13
CA THR A 92 -0.43 6.98 17.09
C THR A 92 0.71 7.80 16.49
N ARG A 93 0.96 7.66 15.18
CA ARG A 93 2.03 8.36 14.45
C ARG A 93 1.48 9.18 13.27
N ALA A 94 0.16 9.39 13.21
CA ALA A 94 -0.48 10.19 12.18
C ALA A 94 -0.93 11.55 12.74
N PRO A 95 -0.61 12.67 12.07
CA PRO A 95 -1.17 13.99 12.42
C PRO A 95 -2.70 14.02 12.44
N ARG A 96 -3.32 13.32 11.48
CA ARG A 96 -4.77 13.06 11.44
C ARG A 96 -5.02 11.55 11.57
N PRO A 97 -5.81 11.09 12.55
CA PRO A 97 -6.15 9.68 12.68
C PRO A 97 -7.09 9.23 11.56
N PHE A 98 -7.28 7.92 11.44
CA PHE A 98 -8.31 7.36 10.56
C PHE A 98 -9.70 7.94 10.86
N GLN A 99 -10.44 8.23 9.79
CA GLN A 99 -11.84 8.64 9.83
C GLN A 99 -12.66 7.76 8.88
N ALA A 100 -13.95 7.58 9.16
CA ALA A 100 -14.83 6.75 8.33
C ALA A 100 -14.82 7.21 6.85
N ASP A 101 -14.76 8.52 6.61
CA ASP A 101 -14.68 9.14 5.28
C ASP A 101 -13.42 8.72 4.50
N ASP A 102 -12.39 8.16 5.13
CA ASP A 102 -11.24 7.57 4.41
C ASP A 102 -11.67 6.34 3.58
N ILE A 103 -12.73 5.63 4.01
CA ILE A 103 -13.34 4.53 3.25
C ILE A 103 -14.11 5.09 2.05
N GLU A 104 -14.86 6.18 2.25
CA GLU A 104 -15.59 6.85 1.16
C GLU A 104 -14.63 7.38 0.10
N LEU A 105 -13.51 7.99 0.53
CA LEU A 105 -12.44 8.44 -0.36
C LEU A 105 -11.87 7.28 -1.20
N LEU A 106 -11.62 6.12 -0.59
CA LEU A 106 -11.13 4.92 -1.28
C LEU A 106 -12.14 4.46 -2.35
N ILE A 107 -13.41 4.35 -1.97
CA ILE A 107 -14.49 3.91 -2.88
C ILE A 107 -14.64 4.87 -4.04
N ASP A 108 -14.68 6.18 -3.80
CA ASP A 108 -14.78 7.18 -4.85
C ASP A 108 -13.55 7.23 -5.76
N ALA A 109 -12.37 6.93 -5.22
CA ALA A 109 -11.13 6.94 -5.99
C ALA A 109 -11.07 5.76 -6.97
N LEU A 110 -11.46 4.57 -6.52
CA LEU A 110 -11.27 3.30 -7.22
C LEU A 110 -12.52 2.78 -7.94
N GLY A 111 -13.71 3.20 -7.50
CA GLY A 111 -14.98 2.56 -7.84
C GLY A 111 -15.20 1.27 -7.07
N GLU A 112 -16.46 0.82 -6.97
CA GLU A 112 -16.88 -0.27 -6.08
C GLU A 112 -16.07 -1.56 -6.25
N LYS A 113 -15.83 -1.97 -7.49
CA LYS A 113 -15.11 -3.22 -7.80
C LYS A 113 -13.67 -3.22 -7.31
N ASP A 114 -12.93 -2.14 -7.58
CA ASP A 114 -11.52 -2.04 -7.18
C ASP A 114 -11.37 -1.71 -5.70
N ALA A 115 -12.33 -0.96 -5.14
CA ALA A 115 -12.41 -0.76 -3.70
C ALA A 115 -12.65 -2.08 -2.96
N GLN A 116 -13.55 -2.96 -3.44
CA GLN A 116 -13.76 -4.29 -2.87
C GLN A 116 -12.47 -5.11 -2.87
N ARG A 117 -11.73 -5.10 -4.00
CA ARG A 117 -10.43 -5.78 -4.08
C ARG A 117 -9.43 -5.25 -3.07
N ALA A 118 -9.30 -3.93 -2.98
CA ALA A 118 -8.39 -3.28 -2.05
C ALA A 118 -8.79 -3.52 -0.59
N MET A 119 -10.08 -3.57 -0.28
CA MET A 119 -10.60 -3.79 1.07
C MET A 119 -10.49 -5.23 1.55
N TRP A 120 -10.49 -6.22 0.65
CA TRP A 120 -10.49 -7.62 1.03
C TRP A 120 -9.60 -8.51 0.16
N ASP A 121 -9.94 -8.71 -1.10
CA ASP A 121 -9.37 -9.79 -1.93
C ASP A 121 -7.83 -9.75 -1.99
N ASN A 122 -7.27 -8.56 -2.14
CA ASN A 122 -5.82 -8.37 -2.25
C ASN A 122 -5.12 -8.76 -0.94
N ALA A 123 -5.67 -8.35 0.20
CA ALA A 123 -5.14 -8.69 1.51
C ALA A 123 -5.34 -10.17 1.82
N ALA A 124 -6.54 -10.72 1.59
CA ALA A 124 -6.82 -12.13 1.80
C ALA A 124 -5.87 -13.03 1.01
N SER A 125 -5.59 -12.68 -0.25
CA SER A 125 -4.60 -13.36 -1.09
C SER A 125 -3.18 -13.23 -0.54
N PHE A 126 -2.75 -12.02 -0.17
CA PHE A 126 -1.39 -11.76 0.31
C PHE A 126 -1.10 -12.41 1.67
N TYR A 127 -2.03 -12.32 2.60
CA TYR A 127 -1.95 -12.96 3.93
C TYR A 127 -2.28 -14.45 3.91
N ARG A 128 -2.79 -14.97 2.78
CA ARG A 128 -3.22 -16.37 2.60
C ARG A 128 -4.27 -16.80 3.61
N LEU A 129 -5.30 -15.97 3.73
CA LEU A 129 -6.49 -16.36 4.50
C LEU A 129 -7.19 -17.54 3.80
N PRO A 130 -7.79 -18.47 4.57
CA PRO A 130 -8.49 -19.63 4.05
C PRO A 130 -9.77 -19.27 3.30
#